data_AF-A0A351FKR4-F1
#
_entry.id   AF-A0A351FKR4-F1
#
_cell.length_a   1.000
_cell.length_b   1.000
_cell.length_c   1.000
_cell.angle_alpha   90.00
_cell.angle_beta   90.00
_cell.angle_gamma   90.00
#
_symmetry.space_group_name_H-M   'P 1'
#
loop_
_entity.id
_entity.type
_entity.pdbx_description
1 polymer ?
#
loop_
_entity_poly.entity_id
_entity_poly.type
_entity_poly.pdbx_seq_one_letter_code
_entity_poly.pdbx_strand_id
1 'polypeptide(L)'
;MAAACSYQNVLHNANNLFLRGESARLSGRDSLASERYNEVVTKTGEALRDRPQAEWANEALVLHGRARLRLGELREAQAALIDAVRLNSPESDEARVYLAAVKAEIGDASSALAGVNRALSGTLGDLPRYEAHFLRGRLLLERGMFEQAGWDLDRASEAGFGMKADADLEVLRWSIVHRQEKRARDAVQVLLENPRAGGRTETIERLVDQAAEVWGPEKVASMLEGVNGSEWDRVARGKMALARARMLSEAGDTSAARIQATDVASGLGGQSVDARILLAQWQLKRARDLDTVYGVRVLLLPVGRDGRAAAQVESINIMESLTEVGHEQPLAFFAAAELARDGLGADYVARGLFIAYAAAAPYEPWAQKALLAALNITPDPDDRAWIKERLETNPNSPYVLAASGGSSAGYQQLEEELDLRLRALTQR
;
A
#
# COMPACT_ATOMS: atom_id res chain seq x y z
N MET A 1 17.38 -21.16 50.53
CA MET A 1 16.08 -21.44 49.91
C MET A 1 15.29 -20.17 49.56
N ALA A 2 15.00 -19.25 50.49
CA ALA A 2 14.19 -18.04 50.19
C ALA A 2 14.68 -17.18 49.00
N ALA A 3 16.00 -17.02 48.83
CA ALA A 3 16.56 -16.28 47.69
C ALA A 3 16.34 -16.99 46.34
N ALA A 4 16.39 -18.32 46.28
CA ALA A 4 16.17 -19.08 45.04
C ALA A 4 14.71 -18.95 44.57
N CYS A 5 13.75 -18.97 45.50
CA CYS A 5 12.33 -18.73 45.20
C CYS A 5 12.07 -17.30 44.70
N SER A 6 12.78 -16.30 45.24
CA SER A 6 12.63 -14.90 44.80
C SER A 6 13.05 -14.70 43.34
N TYR A 7 14.14 -15.33 42.89
CA TYR A 7 14.62 -15.18 41.49
C TYR A 7 13.79 -16.00 40.49
N GLN A 8 13.31 -17.18 40.89
CA GLN A 8 12.34 -17.93 40.08
C GLN A 8 11.06 -17.12 39.85
N ASN A 9 10.61 -16.35 40.85
CA ASN A 9 9.48 -15.42 40.68
C ASN A 9 9.82 -14.27 39.72
N VAL A 10 11.05 -13.75 39.73
CA VAL A 10 11.49 -12.71 38.78
C VAL A 10 11.45 -13.23 37.35
N LEU A 11 11.97 -14.44 37.10
CA LEU A 11 11.96 -15.05 35.77
C LEU A 11 10.56 -15.40 35.29
N HIS A 12 9.73 -15.97 36.17
CA HIS A 12 8.34 -16.23 35.83
C HIS A 12 7.61 -14.94 35.43
N ASN A 13 7.82 -13.85 36.17
CA ASN A 13 7.26 -12.54 35.85
C ASN A 13 7.82 -11.96 34.54
N ALA A 14 9.12 -12.10 34.29
CA ALA A 14 9.73 -11.67 33.04
C ALA A 14 9.19 -12.47 31.83
N ASN A 15 9.01 -13.78 31.97
CA ASN A 15 8.44 -14.62 30.92
C ASN A 15 6.99 -14.23 30.62
N ASN A 16 6.18 -13.96 31.66
CA ASN A 16 4.82 -13.45 31.49
C ASN A 16 4.79 -12.08 30.78
N LEU A 17 5.74 -11.18 31.09
CA LEU A 17 5.89 -9.91 30.38
C LEU A 17 6.24 -10.11 28.91
N PHE A 18 7.16 -11.04 28.61
CA PHE A 18 7.52 -11.37 27.24
C PHE A 18 6.32 -11.89 26.44
N LEU A 19 5.54 -12.83 26.99
CA LEU A 19 4.34 -13.36 26.33
C LEU A 19 3.28 -12.27 26.08
N ARG A 20 3.12 -11.34 27.02
CA ARG A 20 2.27 -10.15 26.82
C ARG A 20 2.81 -9.23 25.72
N GLY A 21 4.13 -9.09 25.63
CA GLY A 21 4.81 -8.39 24.54
C GLY A 21 4.50 -9.02 23.18
N GLU A 22 4.64 -10.35 23.04
CA GLU A 22 4.29 -11.06 21.80
C GLU A 22 2.81 -10.90 21.44
N SER A 23 1.90 -11.00 22.42
CA SER A 23 0.47 -10.75 22.19
C SER A 23 0.19 -9.31 21.71
N ALA A 24 0.88 -8.31 22.28
CA ALA A 24 0.77 -6.93 21.86
C ALA A 24 1.30 -6.72 20.42
N ARG A 25 2.47 -7.28 20.11
CA ARG A 25 3.10 -7.24 18.77
C ARG A 25 2.20 -7.84 17.70
N LEU A 26 1.65 -9.03 17.96
CA LEU A 26 0.72 -9.70 17.05
C LEU A 26 -0.58 -8.91 16.83
N SER A 27 -0.96 -8.07 17.80
CA SER A 27 -2.12 -7.18 17.69
C SER A 27 -1.77 -5.80 17.10
N GLY A 28 -0.54 -5.59 16.61
CA GLY A 28 -0.08 -4.30 16.06
C GLY A 28 0.10 -3.18 17.09
N ARG A 29 0.21 -3.52 18.38
CA ARG A 29 0.42 -2.54 19.47
C ARG A 29 1.91 -2.41 19.77
N ASP A 30 2.67 -1.89 18.81
CA ASP A 30 4.14 -1.92 18.82
C ASP A 30 4.76 -1.14 19.98
N SER A 31 4.17 0.00 20.38
CA SER A 31 4.65 0.77 21.54
C SER A 31 4.51 -0.03 22.84
N LEU A 32 3.35 -0.69 23.02
CA LEU A 32 3.11 -1.54 24.18
C LEU A 32 4.03 -2.78 24.16
N ALA A 33 4.23 -3.39 22.99
CA ALA A 33 5.15 -4.52 22.86
C ALA A 33 6.57 -4.12 23.27
N SER A 34 7.05 -2.98 22.75
CA SER A 34 8.38 -2.42 23.06
C SER A 34 8.55 -2.11 24.55
N GLU A 35 7.53 -1.53 25.20
CA GLU A 35 7.53 -1.30 26.66
C GLU A 35 7.73 -2.62 27.42
N ARG A 36 6.97 -3.67 27.07
CA ARG A 36 7.10 -4.98 27.73
C ARG A 36 8.45 -5.62 27.50
N TYR A 37 9.01 -5.55 26.30
CA TYR A 37 10.35 -6.08 26.04
C TYR A 37 11.43 -5.34 26.84
N ASN A 38 11.35 -4.01 26.96
CA ASN A 38 12.28 -3.23 27.80
C ASN A 38 12.23 -3.64 29.29
N GLU A 39 11.02 -3.89 29.83
CA GLU A 39 10.88 -4.41 31.20
C GLU A 39 11.53 -5.79 31.37
N VAL A 40 11.40 -6.67 30.36
CA VAL A 40 12.05 -7.98 30.35
C VAL A 40 13.57 -7.83 30.37
N VAL A 41 14.14 -6.98 29.50
CA VAL A 41 15.58 -6.71 29.44
C VAL A 41 16.09 -6.20 30.79
N THR A 42 15.35 -5.29 31.43
CA THR A 42 15.72 -4.71 32.74
C THR A 42 15.77 -5.79 33.81
N LYS A 43 14.67 -6.55 34.00
CA LYS A 43 14.56 -7.57 35.05
C LYS A 43 15.57 -8.71 34.88
N THR A 44 15.72 -9.21 33.65
CA THR A 44 16.68 -10.29 33.36
C THR A 44 18.13 -9.80 33.46
N GLY A 45 18.42 -8.56 33.04
CA GLY A 45 19.74 -7.96 33.15
C GLY A 45 20.17 -7.71 34.60
N GLU A 46 19.27 -7.24 35.46
CA GLU A 46 19.51 -7.10 36.90
C GLU A 46 19.82 -8.45 37.54
N ALA A 47 18.97 -9.46 37.28
CA ALA A 47 19.18 -10.80 37.81
C ALA A 47 20.56 -11.37 37.39
N LEU A 48 20.92 -11.27 36.10
CA LEU A 48 22.19 -11.76 35.58
C LEU A 48 23.41 -11.04 36.15
N ARG A 49 23.31 -9.72 36.42
CA ARG A 49 24.38 -8.96 37.09
C ARG A 49 24.58 -9.42 38.53
N ASP A 50 23.50 -9.67 39.25
CA ASP A 50 23.56 -10.06 40.65
C ASP A 50 24.07 -11.50 40.82
N ARG A 51 23.68 -12.42 39.92
CA ARG A 51 24.04 -13.85 39.99
C ARG A 51 24.26 -14.48 38.62
N PRO A 52 25.43 -14.23 37.98
CA PRO A 52 25.71 -14.68 36.62
C PRO A 52 25.87 -16.20 36.47
N GLN A 53 26.09 -16.94 37.57
CA GLN A 53 26.30 -18.40 37.57
C GLN A 53 25.19 -19.17 38.28
N ALA A 54 24.02 -18.54 38.49
CA ALA A 54 22.88 -19.25 39.06
C ALA A 54 22.37 -20.36 38.11
N GLU A 55 21.72 -21.39 38.67
CA GLU A 55 21.13 -22.49 37.87
C GLU A 55 20.13 -21.99 36.81
N TRP A 56 19.45 -20.88 37.08
CA TRP A 56 18.49 -20.26 36.17
C TRP A 56 19.12 -19.26 35.18
N ALA A 57 20.43 -19.02 35.24
CA ALA A 57 21.10 -18.01 34.42
C ALA A 57 20.92 -18.26 32.91
N ASN A 58 20.83 -19.53 32.48
CA ASN A 58 20.59 -19.84 31.08
C ASN A 58 19.19 -19.40 30.60
N GLU A 59 18.15 -19.68 31.38
CA GLU A 59 16.78 -19.22 31.10
C GLU A 59 16.72 -17.68 31.05
N ALA A 60 17.39 -17.01 31.98
CA ALA A 60 17.52 -15.55 31.98
C ALA A 60 18.20 -15.02 30.70
N LEU A 61 19.31 -15.64 30.27
CA LEU A 61 20.04 -15.24 29.06
C LEU A 61 19.20 -15.44 27.79
N VAL A 62 18.48 -16.55 27.69
CA VAL A 62 17.56 -16.81 26.56
C VAL A 62 16.48 -15.73 26.50
N LEU A 63 15.80 -15.48 27.62
CA LEU A 63 14.73 -14.49 27.69
C LEU A 63 15.24 -13.07 27.43
N HIS A 64 16.41 -12.73 27.98
CA HIS A 64 17.09 -11.45 27.73
C HIS A 64 17.41 -11.27 26.24
N GLY A 65 18.03 -12.28 25.63
CA GLY A 65 18.39 -12.27 24.21
C GLY A 65 17.18 -12.16 23.29
N ARG A 66 16.08 -12.86 23.59
CA ARG A 66 14.81 -12.79 22.85
C ARG A 66 14.21 -11.39 22.88
N ALA A 67 14.12 -10.78 24.06
CA ALA A 67 13.58 -9.43 24.20
C ALA A 67 14.41 -8.41 23.43
N ARG A 68 15.75 -8.50 23.52
CA ARG A 68 16.66 -7.64 22.74
C ARG A 68 16.55 -7.84 21.23
N LEU A 69 16.40 -9.08 20.76
CA LEU A 69 16.14 -9.38 19.35
C LEU A 69 14.86 -8.67 18.88
N ARG A 70 13.78 -8.71 19.67
CA ARG A 70 12.52 -8.02 19.34
C ARG A 70 12.63 -6.50 19.33
N LEU A 71 13.52 -5.94 20.14
CA LEU A 71 13.84 -4.50 20.14
C LEU A 71 14.78 -4.09 19.01
N GLY A 72 15.29 -5.04 18.20
CA GLY A 72 16.27 -4.77 17.15
C GLY A 72 17.69 -4.54 17.66
N GLU A 73 17.97 -4.82 18.94
CA GLU A 73 19.28 -4.71 19.57
C GLU A 73 20.15 -5.93 19.22
N LEU A 74 20.47 -6.09 17.93
CA LEU A 74 21.01 -7.33 17.38
C LEU A 74 22.34 -7.75 18.00
N ARG A 75 23.23 -6.79 18.31
CA ARG A 75 24.56 -7.08 18.89
C ARG A 75 24.42 -7.64 20.30
N GLU A 76 23.61 -7.02 21.13
CA GLU A 76 23.41 -7.39 22.51
C GLU A 76 22.56 -8.66 22.64
N ALA A 77 21.58 -8.84 21.75
CA ALA A 77 20.88 -10.11 21.59
C ALA A 77 21.85 -11.25 21.24
N GLN A 78 22.75 -11.01 20.27
CA GLN A 78 23.75 -11.99 19.87
C GLN A 78 24.66 -12.41 21.03
N ALA A 79 25.16 -11.44 21.79
CA ALA A 79 26.04 -11.70 22.93
C ALA A 79 25.36 -12.59 23.99
N ALA A 80 24.15 -12.22 24.42
CA ALA A 80 23.40 -12.98 25.41
C ALA A 80 23.10 -14.42 24.94
N LEU A 81 22.71 -14.59 23.67
CA LEU A 81 22.37 -15.89 23.10
C LEU A 81 23.61 -16.77 22.87
N ILE A 82 24.77 -16.20 22.55
CA ILE A 82 26.04 -16.94 22.49
C ILE A 82 26.37 -17.50 23.88
N ASP A 83 26.23 -16.69 24.93
CA ASP A 83 26.52 -17.12 26.29
C ASP A 83 25.53 -18.20 26.75
N ALA A 84 24.24 -18.10 26.41
CA ALA A 84 23.26 -19.16 26.67
C ALA A 84 23.60 -20.49 25.97
N VAL A 85 24.05 -20.43 24.70
CA VAL A 85 24.48 -21.64 23.97
C VAL A 85 25.72 -22.27 24.59
N ARG A 86 26.63 -21.48 25.16
CA ARG A 86 27.87 -21.98 25.80
C ARG A 86 27.61 -22.75 27.09
N LEU A 87 26.56 -22.43 27.82
CA LEU A 87 26.21 -23.13 29.08
C LEU A 87 25.75 -24.58 28.86
N ASN A 88 25.42 -24.97 27.62
CA ASN A 88 25.10 -26.34 27.20
C ASN A 88 24.08 -27.05 28.12
N SER A 89 22.93 -26.41 28.28
CA SER A 89 21.80 -26.85 29.10
C SER A 89 20.57 -27.07 28.22
N PRO A 90 19.46 -27.62 28.74
CA PRO A 90 18.27 -27.91 27.92
C PRO A 90 17.74 -26.72 27.11
N GLU A 91 17.84 -25.49 27.62
CA GLU A 91 17.38 -24.28 26.93
C GLU A 91 18.40 -23.77 25.91
N SER A 92 19.58 -24.40 25.78
CA SER A 92 20.56 -24.06 24.75
C SER A 92 20.03 -24.32 23.33
N ASP A 93 19.08 -25.25 23.14
CA ASP A 93 18.44 -25.45 21.83
C ASP A 93 17.50 -24.29 21.49
N GLU A 94 16.75 -23.78 22.46
CA GLU A 94 15.97 -22.55 22.31
C GLU A 94 16.89 -21.36 21.98
N ALA A 95 17.99 -21.20 22.71
CA ALA A 95 18.99 -20.18 22.44
C ALA A 95 19.52 -20.23 21.00
N ARG A 96 19.72 -21.44 20.45
CA ARG A 96 20.16 -21.65 19.05
C ARG A 96 19.14 -21.15 18.04
N VAL A 97 17.84 -21.29 18.29
CA VAL A 97 16.78 -20.76 17.39
C VAL A 97 16.92 -19.25 17.27
N TYR A 98 16.99 -18.55 18.40
CA TYR A 98 17.06 -17.10 18.41
C TYR A 98 18.42 -16.57 17.94
N LEU A 99 19.51 -17.29 18.21
CA LEU A 99 20.81 -16.94 17.65
C LEU A 99 20.82 -17.11 16.12
N ALA A 100 20.14 -18.14 15.60
CA ALA A 100 19.94 -18.30 14.16
C ALA A 100 19.09 -17.16 13.58
N ALA A 101 18.05 -16.70 14.29
CA ALA A 101 17.25 -15.55 13.88
C ALA A 101 18.11 -14.28 13.80
N VAL A 102 18.91 -13.98 14.84
CA VAL A 102 19.87 -12.85 14.82
C VAL A 102 20.82 -12.95 13.61
N LYS A 103 21.35 -14.15 13.34
CA LYS A 103 22.23 -14.39 12.18
C LYS A 103 21.54 -14.14 10.84
N ALA A 104 20.27 -14.52 10.72
CA ALA A 104 19.48 -14.23 9.52
C ALA A 104 19.27 -12.73 9.33
N GLU A 105 18.93 -11.99 10.40
CA GLU A 105 18.72 -10.54 10.34
C GLU A 105 19.99 -9.75 9.97
N ILE A 106 21.18 -10.24 10.35
CA ILE A 106 22.47 -9.63 9.94
C ILE A 106 22.97 -10.13 8.57
N GLY A 107 22.21 -10.97 7.86
CA GLY A 107 22.53 -11.48 6.52
C GLY A 107 23.39 -12.75 6.46
N ASP A 108 23.70 -13.39 7.59
CA ASP A 108 24.42 -14.68 7.63
C ASP A 108 23.44 -15.87 7.54
N ALA A 109 22.80 -16.00 6.37
CA ALA A 109 21.80 -17.03 6.10
C ALA A 109 22.36 -18.46 6.24
N SER A 110 23.64 -18.68 5.92
CA SER A 110 24.26 -20.00 6.02
C SER A 110 24.44 -20.44 7.46
N SER A 111 24.97 -19.58 8.34
CA SER A 111 25.09 -19.91 9.75
C SER A 111 23.73 -19.96 10.45
N ALA A 112 22.76 -19.14 10.02
CA ALA A 112 21.39 -19.20 10.50
C ALA A 112 20.77 -20.58 10.21
N LEU A 113 20.86 -21.05 8.97
CA LEU A 113 20.32 -22.35 8.56
C LEU A 113 20.97 -23.51 9.31
N ALA A 114 22.29 -23.48 9.48
CA ALA A 114 23.00 -24.48 10.27
C ALA A 114 22.57 -24.47 11.75
N GLY A 115 22.40 -23.27 12.33
CA GLY A 115 21.96 -23.09 13.71
C GLY A 115 20.55 -23.62 13.97
N VAL A 116 19.60 -23.27 13.11
CA VAL A 116 18.20 -23.69 13.26
C VAL A 116 18.02 -25.19 13.00
N ASN A 117 18.76 -25.78 12.05
CA ASN A 117 18.77 -27.23 11.86
C ASN A 117 19.23 -27.99 13.11
N ARG A 118 20.27 -27.45 13.77
CA ARG A 118 20.75 -28.04 15.03
C ARG A 118 19.73 -27.88 16.16
N ALA A 119 19.10 -26.71 16.28
CA ALA A 119 18.05 -26.50 17.27
C ALA A 119 16.87 -27.46 17.09
N LEU A 120 16.41 -27.67 15.85
CA LEU A 120 15.31 -28.58 15.52
C LEU A 120 15.63 -30.06 15.77
N SER A 121 16.91 -30.44 15.88
CA SER A 121 17.31 -31.80 16.28
C SER A 121 17.22 -32.04 17.79
N GLY A 122 17.02 -30.99 18.57
CA GLY A 122 16.93 -31.01 20.03
C GLY A 122 15.49 -30.95 20.55
N THR A 123 15.35 -30.57 21.82
CA THR A 123 14.04 -30.47 22.49
C THR A 123 13.59 -29.01 22.56
N LEU A 124 12.54 -28.67 21.81
CA LEU A 124 11.96 -27.33 21.79
C LEU A 124 10.53 -27.35 22.32
N GLY A 125 10.19 -26.35 23.14
CA GLY A 125 8.80 -26.00 23.47
C GLY A 125 8.06 -25.42 22.26
N ASP A 126 6.75 -25.19 22.39
CA ASP A 126 5.88 -24.87 21.26
C ASP A 126 6.29 -23.59 20.50
N LEU A 127 6.51 -22.49 21.20
CA LEU A 127 6.88 -21.21 20.57
C LEU A 127 8.28 -21.23 19.93
N PRO A 128 9.36 -21.69 20.60
CA PRO A 128 10.65 -21.86 19.93
C PRO A 128 10.61 -22.83 18.74
N ARG A 129 9.81 -23.90 18.82
CA ARG A 129 9.62 -24.85 17.71
C ARG A 129 8.92 -24.18 16.52
N TYR A 130 7.87 -23.41 16.78
CA TYR A 130 7.21 -22.57 15.78
C TYR A 130 8.24 -21.68 15.08
N GLU A 131 9.00 -20.90 15.85
CA GLU A 131 9.95 -19.92 15.30
C GLU A 131 11.09 -20.58 14.53
N ALA A 132 11.54 -21.76 14.97
CA ALA A 132 12.56 -22.52 14.28
C ALA A 132 12.08 -23.01 12.92
N HIS A 133 10.89 -23.61 12.85
CA HIS A 133 10.30 -24.03 11.59
C HIS A 133 10.01 -22.84 10.67
N PHE A 134 9.44 -21.75 11.22
CA PHE A 134 9.17 -20.54 10.45
C PHE A 134 10.45 -19.93 9.85
N LEU A 135 11.51 -19.77 10.68
CA LEU A 135 12.80 -19.24 10.24
C LEU A 135 13.43 -20.13 9.18
N ARG A 136 13.44 -21.46 9.40
CA ARG A 136 14.00 -22.40 8.43
C ARG A 136 13.23 -22.36 7.11
N GLY A 137 11.90 -22.35 7.17
CA GLY A 137 11.03 -22.21 6.01
C GLY A 137 11.35 -20.93 5.22
N ARG A 138 11.46 -19.78 5.89
CA ARG A 138 11.85 -18.51 5.27
C ARG A 138 13.20 -18.61 4.57
N LEU A 139 14.24 -19.10 5.27
CA LEU A 139 15.60 -19.27 4.72
C LEU A 139 15.62 -20.22 3.49
N LEU A 140 14.75 -21.22 3.45
CA LEU A 140 14.59 -22.12 2.32
C LEU A 140 13.85 -21.44 1.15
N LEU A 141 12.82 -20.64 1.43
CA LEU A 141 12.15 -19.84 0.40
C LEU A 141 13.11 -18.88 -0.29
N GLU A 142 14.03 -18.23 0.45
CA GLU A 142 15.03 -17.32 -0.16
C GLU A 142 15.95 -18.04 -1.16
N ARG A 143 16.09 -19.36 -1.00
CA ARG A 143 16.90 -20.23 -1.86
C ARG A 143 16.07 -20.89 -2.97
N GLY A 144 14.78 -20.55 -3.10
CA GLY A 144 13.85 -21.18 -4.03
C GLY A 144 13.48 -22.63 -3.68
N MET A 145 13.75 -23.07 -2.45
CA MET A 145 13.50 -24.45 -1.98
C MET A 145 12.06 -24.60 -1.46
N PHE A 146 11.08 -24.37 -2.34
CA PHE A 146 9.66 -24.23 -2.00
C PHE A 146 9.02 -25.46 -1.34
N GLU A 147 9.39 -26.67 -1.74
CA GLU A 147 8.81 -27.89 -1.17
C GLU A 147 9.28 -28.12 0.27
N GLN A 148 10.59 -28.00 0.53
CA GLN A 148 11.10 -28.09 1.91
C GLN A 148 10.59 -26.94 2.76
N ALA A 149 10.53 -25.73 2.20
CA ALA A 149 9.99 -24.58 2.90
C ALA A 149 8.51 -24.75 3.25
N GLY A 150 7.70 -25.28 2.33
CA GLY A 150 6.28 -25.55 2.57
C GLY A 150 6.08 -26.49 3.75
N TRP A 151 6.84 -27.59 3.79
CA TRP A 151 6.81 -28.51 4.94
C TRP A 151 7.12 -27.80 6.26
N ASP A 152 8.14 -26.93 6.28
CA ASP A 152 8.49 -26.17 7.48
C ASP A 152 7.42 -25.16 7.88
N LEU A 153 6.81 -24.46 6.92
CA LEU A 153 5.76 -23.47 7.19
C LEU A 153 4.43 -24.12 7.63
N ASP A 154 4.12 -25.32 7.14
CA ASP A 154 3.01 -26.12 7.64
C ASP A 154 3.25 -26.50 9.11
N ARG A 155 4.46 -26.97 9.45
CA ARG A 155 4.84 -27.28 10.84
C ARG A 155 4.82 -26.07 11.76
N ALA A 156 5.24 -24.92 11.27
CA ALA A 156 5.08 -23.67 12.00
C ALA A 156 3.59 -23.40 12.24
N SER A 157 2.74 -23.50 11.22
CA SER A 157 1.30 -23.24 11.36
C SER A 157 0.60 -24.18 12.35
N GLU A 158 1.01 -25.44 12.43
CA GLU A 158 0.51 -26.44 13.40
C GLU A 158 0.89 -26.13 14.86
N ALA A 159 2.04 -25.49 15.09
CA ALA A 159 2.58 -25.22 16.43
C ALA A 159 1.90 -24.05 17.18
N GLY A 160 0.97 -23.33 16.55
CA GLY A 160 0.07 -22.38 17.23
C GLY A 160 0.53 -20.90 17.25
N PHE A 161 -0.39 -20.02 17.71
CA PHE A 161 -0.35 -18.53 17.79
C PHE A 161 -0.94 -17.71 16.64
N GLY A 162 -1.65 -18.30 15.68
CA GLY A 162 -2.34 -17.52 14.64
C GLY A 162 -1.42 -16.81 13.65
N MET A 163 -0.16 -17.22 13.63
CA MET A 163 0.85 -16.75 12.69
C MET A 163 0.84 -17.53 11.36
N LYS A 164 -0.20 -18.34 11.11
CA LYS A 164 -0.44 -18.99 9.81
C LYS A 164 -0.47 -17.94 8.68
N ALA A 165 -1.13 -16.80 8.93
CA ALA A 165 -1.15 -15.71 7.96
C ALA A 165 0.25 -15.16 7.64
N ASP A 166 1.16 -15.12 8.62
CA ASP A 166 2.53 -14.66 8.38
C ASP A 166 3.32 -15.66 7.54
N ALA A 167 3.06 -16.97 7.69
CA ALA A 167 3.65 -18.02 6.85
C ALA A 167 3.12 -17.94 5.40
N ASP A 168 1.82 -17.80 5.23
CA ASP A 168 1.18 -17.68 3.91
C ASP A 168 1.66 -16.41 3.18
N LEU A 169 1.89 -15.31 3.90
CA LEU A 169 2.48 -14.07 3.37
C LEU A 169 3.92 -14.28 2.88
N GLU A 170 4.75 -15.04 3.59
CA GLU A 170 6.10 -15.37 3.15
C GLU A 170 6.08 -16.25 1.90
N VAL A 171 5.16 -17.22 1.80
CA VAL A 171 4.98 -18.01 0.56
C VAL A 171 4.63 -17.10 -0.60
N LEU A 172 3.66 -16.18 -0.43
CA LEU A 172 3.28 -15.23 -1.47
C LEU A 172 4.47 -14.37 -1.91
N ARG A 173 5.17 -13.74 -0.95
CA ARG A 173 6.35 -12.90 -1.21
C ARG A 173 7.39 -13.60 -2.06
N TRP A 174 7.83 -14.80 -1.63
CA TRP A 174 8.88 -15.50 -2.33
C TRP A 174 8.42 -16.12 -3.65
N SER A 175 7.13 -16.46 -3.76
CA SER A 175 6.54 -16.86 -5.05
C SER A 175 6.59 -15.73 -6.08
N ILE A 176 6.41 -14.47 -5.67
CA ILE A 176 6.58 -13.30 -6.53
C ILE A 176 8.05 -13.14 -6.94
N VAL A 177 8.96 -13.15 -5.96
CA VAL A 177 10.41 -12.99 -6.20
C VAL A 177 10.96 -14.03 -7.19
N HIS A 178 10.57 -15.30 -7.02
CA HIS A 178 10.99 -16.38 -7.92
C HIS A 178 10.06 -16.61 -9.12
N ARG A 179 9.11 -15.70 -9.36
CA ARG A 179 8.17 -15.73 -10.50
C ARG A 179 7.35 -17.02 -10.61
N GLN A 180 7.01 -17.65 -9.48
CA GLN A 180 6.19 -18.85 -9.37
C GLN A 180 4.69 -18.51 -9.36
N GLU A 181 4.13 -18.19 -10.53
CA GLU A 181 2.73 -17.70 -10.67
C GLU A 181 1.70 -18.63 -10.00
N LYS A 182 1.78 -19.94 -10.26
CA LYS A 182 0.83 -20.91 -9.69
C LYS A 182 0.86 -20.88 -8.16
N ARG A 183 2.05 -20.84 -7.58
CA ARG A 183 2.22 -20.86 -6.12
C ARG A 183 1.78 -19.54 -5.47
N ALA A 184 1.98 -18.42 -6.16
CA ALA A 184 1.43 -17.14 -5.72
C ALA A 184 -0.12 -17.16 -5.72
N ARG A 185 -0.75 -17.72 -6.76
CA ARG A 185 -2.21 -17.91 -6.81
C ARG A 185 -2.70 -18.77 -5.64
N ASP A 186 -2.07 -19.91 -5.41
CA ASP A 186 -2.43 -20.82 -4.32
C ASP A 186 -2.28 -20.12 -2.95
N ALA A 187 -1.22 -19.33 -2.76
CA ALA A 187 -1.00 -18.56 -1.53
C ALA A 187 -2.05 -17.46 -1.32
N VAL A 188 -2.44 -16.73 -2.37
CA VAL A 188 -3.54 -15.75 -2.30
C VAL A 188 -4.83 -16.42 -1.89
N GLN A 189 -5.16 -17.59 -2.48
CA GLN A 189 -6.36 -18.33 -2.11
C GLN A 189 -6.35 -18.71 -0.61
N VAL A 190 -5.25 -19.26 -0.12
CA VAL A 190 -5.11 -19.63 1.31
C VAL A 190 -5.27 -18.40 2.22
N LEU A 191 -4.72 -17.24 1.83
CA LEU A 191 -4.90 -15.99 2.58
C LEU A 191 -6.37 -15.54 2.61
N LEU A 192 -7.10 -15.64 1.50
CA LEU A 192 -8.52 -15.29 1.42
C LEU A 192 -9.39 -16.23 2.27
N GLU A 193 -9.01 -17.49 2.41
CA GLU A 193 -9.68 -18.48 3.26
C GLU A 193 -9.34 -18.33 4.75
N ASN A 194 -8.28 -17.60 5.09
CA ASN A 194 -7.83 -17.40 6.47
C ASN A 194 -8.43 -16.12 7.08
N PRO A 195 -9.33 -16.21 8.09
CA PRO A 195 -10.00 -15.04 8.68
C PRO A 195 -9.03 -14.01 9.28
N ARG A 196 -7.89 -14.50 9.81
CA ARG A 196 -6.89 -13.64 10.46
C ARG A 196 -6.04 -12.85 9.46
N ALA A 197 -6.01 -13.26 8.19
CA ALA A 197 -5.28 -12.54 7.16
C ALA A 197 -5.89 -11.16 6.85
N GLY A 198 -7.18 -10.94 7.16
CA GLY A 198 -7.82 -9.63 7.04
C GLY A 198 -7.12 -8.52 7.83
N GLY A 199 -6.48 -8.86 8.96
CA GLY A 199 -5.66 -7.93 9.75
C GLY A 199 -4.33 -7.53 9.09
N ARG A 200 -3.99 -8.11 7.93
CA ARG A 200 -2.74 -7.88 7.18
C ARG A 200 -2.96 -7.28 5.79
N THR A 201 -4.13 -6.70 5.54
CA THR A 201 -4.54 -6.21 4.20
C THR A 201 -3.56 -5.24 3.55
N GLU A 202 -2.90 -4.35 4.30
CA GLU A 202 -1.86 -3.46 3.76
C GLU A 202 -0.63 -4.20 3.22
N THR A 203 -0.25 -5.30 3.87
CA THR A 203 0.85 -6.15 3.39
C THR A 203 0.40 -6.95 2.18
N ILE A 204 -0.82 -7.49 2.21
CA ILE A 204 -1.38 -8.23 1.07
C ILE A 204 -1.51 -7.31 -0.15
N GLU A 205 -2.07 -6.10 0.00
CA GLU A 205 -2.21 -5.11 -1.08
C GLU A 205 -0.87 -4.82 -1.75
N ARG A 206 0.17 -4.50 -0.97
CA ARG A 206 1.51 -4.27 -1.51
C ARG A 206 2.09 -5.48 -2.26
N LEU A 207 1.88 -6.70 -1.76
CA LEU A 207 2.35 -7.91 -2.42
C LEU A 207 1.58 -8.18 -3.72
N VAL A 208 0.28 -7.90 -3.74
CA VAL A 208 -0.58 -8.03 -4.92
C VAL A 208 -0.19 -6.96 -5.96
N ASP A 209 0.12 -5.73 -5.56
CA ASP A 209 0.64 -4.70 -6.47
C ASP A 209 1.98 -5.12 -7.09
N GLN A 210 2.91 -5.65 -6.27
CA GLN A 210 4.17 -6.23 -6.76
C GLN A 210 3.94 -7.41 -7.72
N ALA A 211 2.97 -8.27 -7.42
CA ALA A 211 2.59 -9.35 -8.30
C ALA A 211 2.08 -8.82 -9.65
N ALA A 212 1.34 -7.71 -9.66
CA ALA A 212 0.80 -7.10 -10.87
C ALA A 212 1.92 -6.49 -11.73
N GLU A 213 2.98 -5.95 -11.13
CA GLU A 213 4.19 -5.54 -11.85
C GLU A 213 4.91 -6.71 -12.51
N VAL A 214 4.90 -7.90 -11.89
CA VAL A 214 5.60 -9.10 -12.40
C VAL A 214 4.82 -9.85 -13.48
N TRP A 215 3.51 -10.02 -13.29
CA TRP A 215 2.68 -10.87 -14.16
C TRP A 215 1.58 -10.13 -14.93
N GLY A 216 1.35 -8.85 -14.63
CA GLY A 216 0.29 -8.04 -15.20
C GLY A 216 -0.98 -8.00 -14.35
N PRO A 217 -1.75 -6.90 -14.41
CA PRO A 217 -2.91 -6.67 -13.56
C PRO A 217 -4.06 -7.65 -13.82
N GLU A 218 -4.25 -8.11 -15.06
CA GLU A 218 -5.29 -9.08 -15.43
C GLU A 218 -5.16 -10.39 -14.64
N LYS A 219 -3.94 -10.95 -14.61
CA LYS A 219 -3.67 -12.21 -13.91
C LYS A 219 -3.88 -12.07 -12.42
N VAL A 220 -3.40 -10.98 -11.82
CA VAL A 220 -3.54 -10.77 -10.38
C VAL A 220 -4.99 -10.47 -9.98
N ALA A 221 -5.75 -9.75 -10.82
CA ALA A 221 -7.18 -9.58 -10.62
C ALA A 221 -7.94 -10.91 -10.59
N SER A 222 -7.52 -11.91 -11.39
CA SER A 222 -8.06 -13.28 -11.33
C SER A 222 -7.72 -14.00 -10.02
N MET A 223 -6.51 -13.78 -9.46
CA MET A 223 -6.13 -14.37 -8.16
C MET A 223 -7.00 -13.84 -7.02
N LEU A 224 -7.55 -12.63 -7.16
CA LEU A 224 -8.41 -11.98 -6.18
C LEU A 224 -9.92 -12.25 -6.37
N GLU A 225 -10.34 -13.11 -7.30
CA GLU A 225 -11.76 -13.36 -7.59
C GLU A 225 -12.57 -13.76 -6.34
N GLY A 226 -11.96 -14.54 -5.42
CA GLY A 226 -12.59 -14.99 -4.18
C GLY A 226 -12.75 -13.93 -3.08
N VAL A 227 -12.27 -12.70 -3.26
CA VAL A 227 -12.20 -11.69 -2.19
C VAL A 227 -13.56 -11.39 -1.54
N ASN A 228 -14.63 -11.31 -2.34
CA ASN A 228 -15.97 -10.99 -1.85
C ASN A 228 -16.52 -12.09 -0.91
N GLY A 229 -16.11 -13.35 -1.13
CA GLY A 229 -16.50 -14.52 -0.35
C GLY A 229 -15.59 -14.84 0.85
N SER A 230 -14.52 -14.08 1.06
CA SER A 230 -13.60 -14.31 2.19
C SER A 230 -14.28 -14.11 3.55
N GLU A 231 -13.73 -14.76 4.58
CA GLU A 231 -14.19 -14.61 5.98
C GLU A 231 -13.63 -13.34 6.65
N TRP A 232 -12.99 -12.46 5.89
CA TRP A 232 -12.45 -11.20 6.39
C TRP A 232 -13.57 -10.23 6.80
N ASP A 233 -13.23 -9.31 7.71
CA ASP A 233 -14.13 -8.22 8.05
C ASP A 233 -14.45 -7.35 6.84
N ARG A 234 -15.55 -6.60 6.93
CA ARG A 234 -16.08 -5.81 5.81
C ARG A 234 -15.08 -4.77 5.29
N VAL A 235 -14.25 -4.19 6.16
CA VAL A 235 -13.28 -3.16 5.78
C VAL A 235 -12.15 -3.81 4.98
N ALA A 236 -11.59 -4.91 5.49
CA ALA A 236 -10.57 -5.68 4.81
C ALA A 236 -11.01 -6.18 3.42
N ARG A 237 -12.23 -6.73 3.34
CA ARG A 237 -12.82 -7.16 2.06
C ARG A 237 -13.02 -6.01 1.09
N GLY A 238 -13.61 -4.90 1.54
CA GLY A 238 -13.86 -3.73 0.69
C GLY A 238 -12.57 -3.16 0.10
N LYS A 239 -11.50 -3.12 0.90
CA LYS A 239 -10.19 -2.64 0.47
C LYS A 239 -9.59 -3.50 -0.64
N MET A 240 -9.55 -4.82 -0.43
CA MET A 240 -8.99 -5.74 -1.43
C MET A 240 -9.90 -5.88 -2.67
N ALA A 241 -11.21 -5.79 -2.49
CA ALA A 241 -12.18 -5.70 -3.58
C ALA A 241 -11.94 -4.47 -4.46
N LEU A 242 -11.61 -3.32 -3.85
CA LEU A 242 -11.29 -2.11 -4.59
C LEU A 242 -9.93 -2.20 -5.31
N ALA A 243 -8.93 -2.84 -4.69
CA ALA A 243 -7.65 -3.14 -5.36
C ALA A 243 -7.86 -4.00 -6.61
N ARG A 244 -8.68 -5.07 -6.51
CA ARG A 244 -9.07 -5.89 -7.68
C ARG A 244 -9.77 -5.04 -8.76
N ALA A 245 -10.67 -4.15 -8.38
CA ALA A 245 -11.38 -3.28 -9.33
C ALA A 245 -10.42 -2.38 -10.13
N ARG A 246 -9.38 -1.84 -9.49
CA ARG A 246 -8.33 -1.06 -10.17
C ARG A 246 -7.56 -1.91 -11.18
N MET A 247 -7.14 -3.10 -10.78
CA MET A 247 -6.42 -4.04 -11.66
C MET A 247 -7.27 -4.46 -12.87
N LEU A 248 -8.57 -4.72 -12.68
CA LEU A 248 -9.49 -4.99 -13.80
C LEU A 248 -9.56 -3.79 -14.77
N SER A 249 -9.62 -2.56 -14.24
CA SER A 249 -9.64 -1.36 -15.07
C SER A 249 -8.33 -1.17 -15.84
N GLU A 250 -7.18 -1.45 -15.23
CA GLU A 250 -5.86 -1.38 -15.88
C GLU A 250 -5.68 -2.45 -16.94
N ALA A 251 -6.26 -3.64 -16.73
CA ALA A 251 -6.34 -4.72 -17.72
C ALA A 251 -7.32 -4.41 -18.88
N GLY A 252 -8.08 -3.32 -18.81
CA GLY A 252 -9.06 -2.94 -19.83
C GLY A 252 -10.47 -3.53 -19.63
N ASP A 253 -10.69 -4.39 -18.63
CA ASP A 253 -12.01 -4.90 -18.28
C ASP A 253 -12.80 -3.86 -17.45
N THR A 254 -13.19 -2.78 -18.13
CA THR A 254 -13.91 -1.67 -17.50
C THR A 254 -15.31 -2.03 -17.00
N SER A 255 -15.89 -3.13 -17.49
CA SER A 255 -17.21 -3.60 -17.07
C SER A 255 -17.11 -4.27 -15.70
N ALA A 256 -16.24 -5.28 -15.56
CA ALA A 256 -16.03 -5.97 -14.29
C ALA A 256 -15.47 -5.03 -13.22
N ALA A 257 -14.56 -4.12 -13.59
CA ALA A 257 -14.04 -3.09 -12.70
C ALA A 257 -15.15 -2.22 -12.10
N ARG A 258 -16.09 -1.74 -12.92
CA ARG A 258 -17.21 -0.91 -12.47
C ARG A 258 -18.19 -1.67 -11.59
N ILE A 259 -18.51 -2.92 -11.93
CA ILE A 259 -19.38 -3.77 -11.10
C ILE A 259 -18.75 -3.92 -9.71
N GLN A 260 -17.49 -4.34 -9.65
CA GLN A 260 -16.78 -4.53 -8.39
C GLN A 260 -16.70 -3.24 -7.54
N ALA A 261 -16.37 -2.10 -8.16
CA ALA A 261 -16.32 -0.83 -7.44
C ALA A 261 -17.71 -0.35 -6.99
N THR A 262 -18.76 -0.60 -7.77
CA THR A 262 -20.15 -0.26 -7.41
C THR A 262 -20.61 -1.06 -6.20
N ASP A 263 -20.27 -2.35 -6.15
CA ASP A 263 -20.58 -3.20 -5.00
C ASP A 263 -19.93 -2.66 -3.71
N VAL A 264 -18.66 -2.23 -3.78
CA VAL A 264 -17.98 -1.59 -2.64
C VAL A 264 -18.61 -0.24 -2.29
N ALA A 265 -18.97 0.58 -3.28
CA ALA A 265 -19.61 1.90 -3.10
C ALA A 265 -21.03 1.82 -2.52
N SER A 266 -21.71 0.69 -2.66
CA SER A 266 -23.00 0.41 -2.00
C SER A 266 -22.84 0.18 -0.48
N GLY A 267 -21.60 -0.04 -0.03
CA GLY A 267 -21.29 -0.29 1.36
C GLY A 267 -21.24 0.95 2.26
N LEU A 268 -20.74 0.77 3.48
CA LEU A 268 -20.56 1.82 4.49
C LEU A 268 -19.08 1.95 4.88
N GLY A 269 -18.68 3.12 5.37
CA GLY A 269 -17.32 3.40 5.85
C GLY A 269 -16.37 3.89 4.77
N GLY A 270 -15.07 4.01 5.11
CA GLY A 270 -14.05 4.62 4.24
C GLY A 270 -13.93 3.97 2.86
N GLN A 271 -14.06 2.64 2.76
CA GLN A 271 -13.97 1.93 1.48
C GLN A 271 -15.10 2.30 0.51
N SER A 272 -16.29 2.61 1.01
CA SER A 272 -17.40 3.09 0.19
C SER A 272 -17.11 4.48 -0.38
N VAL A 273 -16.45 5.34 0.41
CA VAL A 273 -15.98 6.67 -0.04
C VAL A 273 -14.94 6.52 -1.14
N ASP A 274 -13.90 5.70 -0.91
CA ASP A 274 -12.83 5.48 -1.89
C ASP A 274 -13.37 4.88 -3.20
N ALA A 275 -14.34 3.97 -3.13
CA ALA A 275 -14.99 3.40 -4.30
C ALA A 275 -15.80 4.43 -5.10
N ARG A 276 -16.54 5.33 -4.44
CA ARG A 276 -17.29 6.40 -5.10
C ARG A 276 -16.39 7.41 -5.80
N ILE A 277 -15.28 7.78 -5.16
CA ILE A 277 -14.28 8.67 -5.76
C ILE A 277 -13.65 7.98 -6.98
N LEU A 278 -13.31 6.70 -6.89
CA LEU A 278 -12.77 5.94 -8.03
C LEU A 278 -13.76 5.88 -9.20
N LEU A 279 -15.03 5.59 -8.93
CA LEU A 279 -16.09 5.58 -9.95
C LEU A 279 -16.28 6.96 -10.59
N ALA A 280 -16.26 8.02 -9.79
CA ALA A 280 -16.33 9.39 -10.27
C ALA A 280 -15.17 9.72 -11.22
N GLN A 281 -13.94 9.38 -10.85
CA GLN A 281 -12.75 9.57 -11.70
C GLN A 281 -12.87 8.82 -13.03
N TRP A 282 -13.33 7.56 -13.01
CA TRP A 282 -13.55 6.78 -14.23
C TRP A 282 -14.67 7.32 -15.10
N GLN A 283 -15.69 7.95 -14.51
CA GLN A 283 -16.75 8.61 -15.26
C GLN A 283 -16.25 9.90 -15.89
N LEU A 284 -15.54 10.74 -15.14
CA LEU A 284 -14.96 12.01 -15.62
C LEU A 284 -14.00 11.78 -16.79
N LYS A 285 -13.07 10.83 -16.66
CA LYS A 285 -12.10 10.49 -17.72
C LYS A 285 -12.74 10.06 -19.04
N ARG A 286 -13.99 9.58 -18.99
CA ARG A 286 -14.76 9.10 -20.16
C ARG A 286 -15.90 10.06 -20.56
N ALA A 287 -16.12 11.13 -19.81
CA ALA A 287 -17.19 12.07 -20.07
C ALA A 287 -16.95 12.79 -21.39
N ARG A 288 -17.94 12.82 -22.28
CA ARG A 288 -17.86 13.48 -23.60
C ARG A 288 -18.72 14.73 -23.69
N ASP A 289 -19.49 15.00 -22.66
CA ASP A 289 -20.46 16.08 -22.57
C ASP A 289 -20.55 16.60 -21.14
N LEU A 290 -21.10 17.80 -20.99
CA LEU A 290 -21.23 18.48 -19.71
C LEU A 290 -22.19 17.75 -18.77
N ASP A 291 -23.29 17.19 -19.30
CA ASP A 291 -24.29 16.45 -18.51
C ASP A 291 -23.67 15.26 -17.78
N THR A 292 -22.77 14.52 -18.44
CA THR A 292 -22.05 13.39 -17.83
C THR A 292 -21.14 13.85 -16.69
N VAL A 293 -20.50 15.02 -16.81
CA VAL A 293 -19.68 15.61 -15.74
C VAL A 293 -20.56 16.07 -14.58
N TYR A 294 -21.65 16.77 -14.86
CA TYR A 294 -22.59 17.23 -13.83
C TYR A 294 -23.25 16.06 -13.08
N GLY A 295 -23.55 14.98 -13.80
CA GLY A 295 -24.11 13.75 -13.24
C GLY A 295 -23.20 13.06 -12.21
N VAL A 296 -21.88 13.32 -12.21
CA VAL A 296 -20.94 12.74 -11.24
C VAL A 296 -21.26 13.16 -9.80
N ARG A 297 -21.91 14.32 -9.61
CA ARG A 297 -22.38 14.75 -8.28
C ARG A 297 -23.22 13.69 -7.59
N VAL A 298 -24.06 12.96 -8.33
CA VAL A 298 -24.91 11.90 -7.76
C VAL A 298 -24.09 10.81 -7.07
N LEU A 299 -22.90 10.50 -7.60
CA LEU A 299 -22.00 9.52 -6.98
C LEU A 299 -21.34 10.05 -5.70
N LEU A 300 -20.98 11.34 -5.69
CA LEU A 300 -20.17 11.98 -4.66
C LEU A 300 -20.99 12.59 -3.50
N LEU A 301 -22.21 13.07 -3.76
CA LEU A 301 -23.07 13.70 -2.74
C LEU A 301 -23.26 12.85 -1.47
N PRO A 302 -23.47 11.51 -1.56
CA PRO A 302 -23.59 10.66 -0.37
C PRO A 302 -22.34 10.66 0.52
N VAL A 303 -21.19 11.05 -0.01
CA VAL A 303 -19.90 11.09 0.68
C VAL A 303 -19.29 12.49 0.74
N GLY A 304 -20.10 13.54 0.54
CA GLY A 304 -19.65 14.94 0.50
C GLY A 304 -19.06 15.49 1.81
N ARG A 305 -19.04 14.71 2.89
CA ARG A 305 -18.29 15.04 4.12
C ARG A 305 -16.80 14.72 4.01
N ASP A 306 -16.41 13.85 3.09
CA ASP A 306 -15.00 13.62 2.75
C ASP A 306 -14.49 14.82 1.95
N GLY A 307 -13.36 15.39 2.37
CA GLY A 307 -12.81 16.60 1.75
C GLY A 307 -12.46 16.43 0.26
N ARG A 308 -12.08 15.22 -0.18
CA ARG A 308 -11.79 14.95 -1.60
C ARG A 308 -13.06 14.96 -2.43
N ALA A 309 -14.12 14.30 -1.94
CA ALA A 309 -15.42 14.30 -2.60
C ALA A 309 -16.03 15.70 -2.65
N ALA A 310 -15.95 16.45 -1.54
CA ALA A 310 -16.41 17.84 -1.48
C ALA A 310 -15.69 18.75 -2.50
N ALA A 311 -14.35 18.65 -2.57
CA ALA A 311 -13.55 19.43 -3.52
C ALA A 311 -13.90 19.12 -4.99
N GLN A 312 -14.17 17.84 -5.31
CA GLN A 312 -14.63 17.47 -6.65
C GLN A 312 -16.02 18.03 -6.95
N VAL A 313 -16.98 17.92 -6.04
CA VAL A 313 -18.33 18.50 -6.23
C VAL A 313 -18.24 20.01 -6.44
N GLU A 314 -17.40 20.70 -5.66
CA GLU A 314 -17.20 22.14 -5.80
C GLU A 314 -16.58 22.49 -7.15
N SER A 315 -15.59 21.73 -7.61
CA SER A 315 -15.00 21.92 -8.94
C SER A 315 -16.03 21.74 -10.06
N ILE A 316 -16.96 20.78 -9.92
CA ILE A 316 -18.06 20.61 -10.88
C ILE A 316 -19.00 21.83 -10.84
N ASN A 317 -19.33 22.37 -9.65
CA ASN A 317 -20.18 23.57 -9.51
C ASN A 317 -19.57 24.81 -10.15
N ILE A 318 -18.29 25.06 -9.88
CA ILE A 318 -17.56 26.19 -10.46
C ILE A 318 -17.49 26.02 -11.98
N MET A 319 -17.20 24.81 -12.48
CA MET A 319 -17.16 24.55 -13.92
C MET A 319 -18.51 24.84 -14.58
N GLU A 320 -19.61 24.35 -13.98
CA GLU A 320 -20.97 24.59 -14.50
C GLU A 320 -21.26 26.09 -14.61
N SER A 321 -21.04 26.85 -13.54
CA SER A 321 -21.22 28.30 -13.53
C SER A 321 -20.37 29.01 -14.59
N LEU A 322 -19.10 28.60 -14.75
CA LEU A 322 -18.22 29.17 -15.78
C LEU A 322 -18.68 28.84 -17.20
N THR A 323 -19.24 27.65 -17.45
CA THR A 323 -19.79 27.32 -18.76
C THR A 323 -21.01 28.17 -19.11
N GLU A 324 -21.88 28.47 -18.14
CA GLU A 324 -23.03 29.36 -18.34
C GLU A 324 -22.57 30.78 -18.66
N VAL A 325 -21.64 31.32 -17.86
CA VAL A 325 -21.05 32.66 -18.07
C VAL A 325 -20.30 32.75 -19.40
N GLY A 326 -19.76 31.63 -19.90
CA GLY A 326 -19.01 31.55 -21.16
C GLY A 326 -19.79 32.07 -22.38
N HIS A 327 -21.12 31.97 -22.36
CA HIS A 327 -21.95 32.49 -23.44
C HIS A 327 -21.95 34.03 -23.55
N GLU A 328 -21.73 34.73 -22.43
CA GLU A 328 -21.64 36.19 -22.38
C GLU A 328 -20.20 36.68 -22.34
N GLN A 329 -19.33 35.95 -21.63
CA GLN A 329 -17.92 36.25 -21.44
C GLN A 329 -17.10 35.04 -21.87
N PRO A 330 -16.68 34.95 -23.15
CA PRO A 330 -16.03 33.76 -23.71
C PRO A 330 -14.87 33.21 -22.89
N LEU A 331 -14.09 34.08 -22.22
CA LEU A 331 -12.96 33.67 -21.39
C LEU A 331 -13.37 32.70 -20.25
N ALA A 332 -14.63 32.68 -19.82
CA ALA A 332 -15.12 31.71 -18.85
C ALA A 332 -15.13 30.27 -19.41
N PHE A 333 -15.27 30.06 -20.73
CA PHE A 333 -15.04 28.73 -21.33
C PHE A 333 -13.58 28.27 -21.17
N PHE A 334 -12.60 29.19 -21.26
CA PHE A 334 -11.21 28.87 -21.00
C PHE A 334 -11.00 28.44 -19.54
N ALA A 335 -11.57 29.20 -18.59
CA ALA A 335 -11.51 28.89 -17.17
C ALA A 335 -12.16 27.53 -16.85
N ALA A 336 -13.33 27.25 -17.43
CA ALA A 336 -14.02 25.97 -17.29
C ALA A 336 -13.18 24.81 -17.87
N ALA A 337 -12.49 25.04 -19.00
CA ALA A 337 -11.64 24.04 -19.62
C ALA A 337 -10.42 23.68 -18.77
N GLU A 338 -9.75 24.66 -18.16
CA GLU A 338 -8.64 24.42 -17.22
C GLU A 338 -9.13 23.65 -15.99
N LEU A 339 -10.28 24.01 -15.43
CA LEU A 339 -10.86 23.29 -14.29
C LEU A 339 -11.27 21.85 -14.65
N ALA A 340 -11.83 21.64 -15.84
CA ALA A 340 -12.17 20.32 -16.36
C ALA A 340 -10.91 19.45 -16.53
N ARG A 341 -9.82 20.02 -17.08
CA ARG A 341 -8.55 19.29 -17.31
C ARG A 341 -7.83 18.99 -16.00
N ASP A 342 -7.55 20.01 -15.20
CA ASP A 342 -6.62 19.92 -14.08
C ASP A 342 -7.31 19.55 -12.76
N GLY A 343 -8.54 20.05 -12.55
CA GLY A 343 -9.33 19.76 -11.35
C GLY A 343 -10.13 18.46 -11.44
N LEU A 344 -10.63 18.12 -12.62
CA LEU A 344 -11.54 16.98 -12.82
C LEU A 344 -10.96 15.84 -13.66
N GLY A 345 -9.90 16.06 -14.44
CA GLY A 345 -9.36 15.06 -15.37
C GLY A 345 -10.34 14.66 -16.49
N ALA A 346 -11.25 15.56 -16.86
CA ALA A 346 -12.28 15.37 -17.88
C ALA A 346 -11.80 15.88 -19.25
N ASP A 347 -10.77 15.23 -19.81
CA ASP A 347 -10.02 15.71 -20.98
C ASP A 347 -10.87 16.00 -22.22
N TYR A 348 -11.85 15.14 -22.54
CA TYR A 348 -12.72 15.35 -23.71
C TYR A 348 -13.60 16.60 -23.56
N VAL A 349 -14.11 16.85 -22.35
CA VAL A 349 -14.91 18.05 -22.06
C VAL A 349 -14.02 19.29 -22.05
N ALA A 350 -12.84 19.22 -21.43
CA ALA A 350 -11.86 20.29 -21.45
C ALA A 350 -11.48 20.67 -22.90
N ARG A 351 -11.22 19.68 -23.76
CA ARG A 351 -10.95 19.89 -25.19
C ARG A 351 -12.08 20.68 -25.85
N GLY A 352 -13.33 20.25 -25.65
CA GLY A 352 -14.50 20.91 -26.22
C GLY A 352 -14.61 22.37 -25.78
N LEU A 353 -14.38 22.65 -24.48
CA LEU A 353 -14.44 23.99 -23.90
C LEU A 353 -13.32 24.91 -24.42
N PHE A 354 -12.09 24.41 -24.57
CA PHE A 354 -11.00 25.17 -25.19
C PHE A 354 -11.32 25.54 -26.65
N ILE A 355 -11.88 24.60 -27.42
CA ILE A 355 -12.30 24.84 -28.81
C ILE A 355 -13.45 25.86 -28.84
N ALA A 356 -14.42 25.75 -27.93
CA ALA A 356 -15.54 26.68 -27.83
C ALA A 356 -15.06 28.11 -27.55
N TYR A 357 -14.12 28.29 -26.61
CA TYR A 357 -13.49 29.59 -26.37
C TYR A 357 -12.83 30.16 -27.63
N ALA A 358 -11.97 29.38 -28.29
CA ALA A 358 -11.24 29.82 -29.48
C ALA A 358 -12.19 30.12 -30.66
N ALA A 359 -13.37 29.51 -30.71
CA ALA A 359 -14.39 29.80 -31.71
C ALA A 359 -15.21 31.05 -31.37
N ALA A 360 -15.54 31.26 -30.09
CA ALA A 360 -16.31 32.41 -29.62
C ALA A 360 -15.49 33.72 -29.62
N ALA A 361 -14.18 33.62 -29.42
CA ALA A 361 -13.28 34.77 -29.34
C ALA A 361 -11.98 34.56 -30.14
N PRO A 362 -12.05 34.38 -31.47
CA PRO A 362 -10.91 33.98 -32.30
C PRO A 362 -9.80 35.03 -32.39
N TYR A 363 -10.12 36.29 -32.09
CA TYR A 363 -9.18 37.42 -32.12
C TYR A 363 -8.61 37.78 -30.74
N GLU A 364 -9.07 37.13 -29.66
CA GLU A 364 -8.50 37.35 -28.33
C GLU A 364 -7.09 36.76 -28.26
N PRO A 365 -6.17 37.37 -27.47
CA PRO A 365 -4.77 36.96 -27.42
C PRO A 365 -4.55 35.49 -27.03
N TRP A 366 -5.46 34.91 -26.24
CA TRP A 366 -5.35 33.55 -25.69
C TRP A 366 -6.01 32.47 -26.56
N ALA A 367 -6.65 32.82 -27.68
CA ALA A 367 -7.31 31.83 -28.55
C ALA A 367 -6.34 30.73 -29.00
N GLN A 368 -5.10 31.10 -29.32
CA GLN A 368 -4.06 30.13 -29.73
C GLN A 368 -3.54 29.29 -28.55
N LYS A 369 -3.50 29.86 -27.33
CA LYS A 369 -3.22 29.08 -26.12
C LYS A 369 -4.25 27.98 -25.91
N ALA A 370 -5.53 28.31 -26.07
CA ALA A 370 -6.62 27.35 -25.91
C ALA A 370 -6.54 26.23 -26.96
N LEU A 371 -6.25 26.55 -28.22
CA LEU A 371 -6.06 25.54 -29.26
C LEU A 371 -4.84 24.65 -28.99
N LEU A 372 -3.73 25.19 -28.48
CA LEU A 372 -2.59 24.38 -28.03
C LEU A 372 -2.95 23.47 -26.85
N ALA A 373 -3.71 23.98 -25.87
CA ALA A 373 -4.18 23.19 -24.74
C ALA A 373 -5.09 22.04 -25.20
N ALA A 374 -6.04 22.31 -26.10
CA ALA A 374 -6.89 21.30 -26.73
C ALA A 374 -6.04 20.27 -27.51
N LEU A 375 -5.04 20.72 -28.28
CA LEU A 375 -4.15 19.84 -29.04
C LEU A 375 -3.39 18.87 -28.13
N ASN A 376 -2.96 19.31 -26.95
CA ASN A 376 -2.18 18.48 -26.02
C ASN A 376 -2.99 17.31 -25.45
N ILE A 377 -4.30 17.47 -25.27
CA ILE A 377 -5.20 16.45 -24.71
C ILE A 377 -6.04 15.71 -25.76
N THR A 378 -5.85 15.98 -27.05
CA THR A 378 -6.57 15.30 -28.14
C THR A 378 -5.81 14.05 -28.59
N PRO A 379 -6.37 12.83 -28.42
CA PRO A 379 -5.72 11.61 -28.87
C PRO A 379 -5.91 11.32 -30.36
N ASP A 380 -7.04 11.72 -30.93
CA ASP A 380 -7.44 11.38 -32.30
C ASP A 380 -6.60 12.14 -33.35
N PRO A 381 -5.93 11.46 -34.31
CA PRO A 381 -5.05 12.11 -35.27
C PRO A 381 -5.75 13.13 -36.19
N ASP A 382 -6.99 12.87 -36.59
CA ASP A 382 -7.75 13.72 -37.52
C ASP A 382 -8.20 15.00 -36.80
N ASP A 383 -8.71 14.86 -35.57
CA ASP A 383 -9.00 15.98 -34.69
C ASP A 383 -7.74 16.83 -34.43
N ARG A 384 -6.58 16.19 -34.20
CA ARG A 384 -5.31 16.91 -34.02
C ARG A 384 -4.91 17.69 -35.27
N ALA A 385 -5.10 17.12 -36.46
CA ALA A 385 -4.81 17.80 -37.73
C ALA A 385 -5.71 19.03 -37.91
N TRP A 386 -7.00 18.90 -37.61
CA TRP A 386 -7.95 20.01 -37.63
C TRP A 386 -7.56 21.15 -36.67
N ILE A 387 -7.12 20.83 -35.44
CA ILE A 387 -6.66 21.85 -34.49
C ILE A 387 -5.37 22.53 -34.99
N LYS A 388 -4.45 21.79 -35.61
CA LYS A 388 -3.20 22.34 -36.18
C LYS A 388 -3.47 23.33 -37.31
N GLU A 389 -4.37 23.00 -38.23
CA GLU A 389 -4.77 23.91 -39.32
C GLU A 389 -5.27 25.25 -38.77
N ARG A 390 -6.01 25.24 -37.66
CA ARG A 390 -6.47 26.46 -36.99
C ARG A 390 -5.34 27.24 -36.34
N LEU A 391 -4.34 26.58 -35.76
CA LEU A 391 -3.15 27.23 -35.21
C LEU A 391 -2.34 27.94 -36.32
N GLU A 392 -2.29 27.35 -37.51
CA GLU A 392 -1.60 27.92 -38.68
C GLU A 392 -2.25 29.20 -39.22
N THR A 393 -3.50 29.50 -38.84
CA THR A 393 -4.16 30.77 -39.21
C THR A 393 -3.55 32.00 -38.52
N ASN A 394 -2.81 31.80 -37.42
CA ASN A 394 -2.12 32.89 -36.72
C ASN A 394 -0.70 32.45 -36.26
N PRO A 395 0.23 32.26 -37.21
CA PRO A 395 1.56 31.70 -36.94
C PRO A 395 2.45 32.65 -36.12
N ASN A 396 2.11 33.94 -36.10
CA ASN A 396 2.86 34.97 -35.37
C ASN A 396 2.36 35.15 -33.92
N SER A 397 1.37 34.37 -33.47
CA SER A 397 0.94 34.41 -32.07
C SER A 397 2.11 34.07 -31.15
N PRO A 398 2.32 34.82 -30.04
CA PRO A 398 3.37 34.49 -29.05
C PRO A 398 3.30 33.05 -28.54
N TYR A 399 2.10 32.47 -28.49
CA TYR A 399 1.87 31.07 -28.10
C TYR A 399 2.39 30.06 -29.13
N VAL A 400 2.12 30.30 -30.42
CA VAL A 400 2.57 29.42 -31.52
C VAL A 400 4.10 29.51 -31.69
N LEU A 401 4.65 30.73 -31.56
CA LEU A 401 6.09 30.97 -31.58
C LEU A 401 6.79 30.27 -30.39
N ALA A 402 6.24 30.38 -29.19
CA ALA A 402 6.79 29.70 -28.01
C ALA A 402 6.75 28.17 -28.18
N ALA A 403 5.64 27.61 -28.66
CA ALA A 403 5.48 26.16 -28.88
C ALA A 403 6.44 25.59 -29.94
N SER A 404 6.86 26.42 -30.91
CA SER A 404 7.85 26.05 -31.95
C SER A 404 9.30 26.29 -31.53
N GLY A 405 9.55 26.75 -30.29
CA GLY A 405 10.90 27.03 -29.77
C GLY A 405 11.50 28.35 -30.27
N GLY A 406 10.70 29.23 -30.87
CA GLY A 406 11.11 30.55 -31.32
C GLY A 406 11.05 31.62 -30.22
N SER A 407 11.59 32.80 -30.52
CA SER A 407 11.48 33.98 -29.64
C SER A 407 10.03 34.52 -29.62
N SER A 408 9.38 34.52 -28.45
CA SER A 408 7.99 34.93 -28.27
C SER A 408 7.85 36.22 -27.44
N ALA A 409 8.10 37.37 -28.08
CA ALA A 409 7.93 38.67 -27.41
C ALA A 409 6.48 38.84 -26.91
N GLY A 410 6.31 39.34 -25.68
CA GLY A 410 5.00 39.56 -25.06
C GLY A 410 4.33 38.32 -24.45
N TYR A 411 4.91 37.13 -24.59
CA TYR A 411 4.34 35.89 -24.02
C TYR A 411 4.11 35.98 -22.51
N GLN A 412 5.13 36.38 -21.73
CA GLN A 412 5.00 36.49 -20.26
C GLN A 412 3.92 37.49 -19.85
N GLN A 413 3.81 38.63 -20.53
CA GLN A 413 2.81 39.65 -20.23
C GLN A 413 1.39 39.11 -20.48
N LEU A 414 1.18 38.34 -21.56
CA LEU A 414 -0.10 37.70 -21.84
C LEU A 414 -0.48 36.63 -20.82
N GLU A 415 0.50 35.89 -20.28
CA GLU A 415 0.27 34.93 -19.20
C GLU A 415 -0.15 35.62 -17.89
N GLU A 416 0.54 36.68 -17.50
CA GLU A 416 0.19 37.45 -16.30
C GLU A 416 -1.20 38.09 -16.41
N GLU A 417 -1.55 38.63 -17.57
CA GLU A 417 -2.88 39.19 -17.82
C GLU A 417 -3.96 38.10 -17.80
N LEU A 418 -3.69 36.93 -18.39
CA LEU A 418 -4.60 35.80 -18.34
C LEU A 418 -4.91 35.41 -16.89
N ASP A 419 -3.88 35.20 -16.08
CA ASP A 419 -4.01 34.80 -14.68
C ASP A 419 -4.87 35.79 -13.88
N LEU A 420 -4.67 37.10 -14.08
CA LEU A 420 -5.48 38.13 -13.46
C LEU A 420 -6.96 38.05 -13.87
N ARG A 421 -7.23 37.88 -15.17
CA ARG A 421 -8.60 37.77 -15.69
C ARG A 421 -9.29 36.49 -15.24
N LEU A 422 -8.59 35.35 -15.22
CA LEU A 422 -9.13 34.08 -14.75
C LEU A 422 -9.48 34.15 -13.25
N ARG A 423 -8.63 34.75 -12.42
CA ARG A 423 -8.92 34.95 -10.99
C ARG A 423 -10.18 35.80 -10.78
N ALA A 424 -10.33 36.87 -11.56
CA ALA A 424 -11.51 37.73 -11.49
C ALA A 424 -12.83 37.01 -11.85
N LEU A 425 -12.77 35.97 -12.70
CA LEU A 425 -13.92 35.13 -13.04
C LEU A 425 -14.28 34.16 -11.92
N THR A 426 -13.28 33.57 -11.25
CA THR A 426 -13.48 32.57 -10.19
C THR A 426 -13.83 33.14 -8.81
N GLN A 427 -13.67 34.45 -8.60
CA GLN A 427 -13.95 35.13 -7.33
C GLN A 427 -15.32 35.82 -7.28
N ARG A 428 -16.09 35.75 -8.37
CA ARG A 428 -17.49 36.19 -8.42
C ARG A 428 -18.41 35.05 -8.03
#